data_AF-A0A4Q5RJM3-F1
#
_entry.id   AF-A0A4Q5RJM3-F1
#
_cell.length_a   1.000
_cell.length_b   1.000
_cell.length_c   1.000
_cell.angle_alpha   90.00
_cell.angle_beta   90.00
_cell.angle_gamma   90.00
#
_symmetry.space_group_name_H-M   'P 1'
#
loop_
_entity.id
_entity.type
_entity.pdbx_description
1 polymer ?
#
loop_
_entity_poly.entity_id
_entity_poly.type
_entity_poly.pdbx_seq_one_letter_code
_entity_poly.pdbx_strand_id
1 'polypeptide(L)'
;MPAFCGQPRRTFCLSILFVLGLLAGRPARAQTPLGQPSLDESKVQIWCATARFVYEDAGRPNLKRTLRCESNLAALAASLRPDSLRVYSVLYQPIEGKGKIYKGLKDNPARLNALAKAIISKLKASPARQRDPARLARLQVLEKRLTDYVLTGLPPGNGRDDESPTADTSASATSGPAEAAETGAAGVAPARAGAAPAEPLLNRVFAPLALILSILSLVLFALLRLSMSRELRQLRRLTSLASELSPAQQRQVEELAARRIAETLRERETGPPGEVP
;
A
#
# COMPACT_ATOMS: atom_id res chain seq x y z
N MET A 1 11.28 -22.17 -71.29
CA MET A 1 12.67 -22.29 -70.80
C MET A 1 13.03 -21.00 -70.06
N PRO A 2 13.79 -21.08 -68.96
CA PRO A 2 13.58 -20.23 -67.78
C PRO A 2 14.66 -19.15 -67.56
N ALA A 3 14.36 -18.16 -66.74
CA ALA A 3 15.37 -17.50 -65.90
C ALA A 3 14.74 -17.11 -64.55
N PHE A 4 15.13 -17.87 -63.53
CA PHE A 4 14.89 -17.66 -62.11
C PHE A 4 15.99 -16.73 -61.56
N CYS A 5 15.62 -15.70 -60.81
CA CYS A 5 16.43 -15.01 -59.79
C CYS A 5 15.42 -14.17 -58.97
N GLY A 6 15.19 -14.32 -57.67
CA GLY A 6 16.03 -14.85 -56.60
C GLY A 6 16.42 -13.70 -55.66
N GLN A 7 15.54 -13.30 -54.71
CA GLN A 7 15.94 -12.63 -53.47
C GLN A 7 14.76 -12.43 -52.48
N PRO A 8 14.81 -13.04 -51.27
CA PRO A 8 13.93 -12.68 -50.18
C PRO A 8 14.73 -12.36 -48.90
N ARG A 9 15.29 -11.15 -48.74
CA ARG A 9 15.96 -10.75 -47.48
C ARG A 9 15.98 -9.24 -47.23
N ARG A 10 14.83 -8.57 -47.08
CA ARG A 10 14.82 -7.16 -46.59
C ARG A 10 13.73 -6.79 -45.58
N THR A 11 12.81 -7.68 -45.24
CA THR A 11 11.69 -7.37 -44.34
C THR A 11 11.93 -7.68 -42.85
N PHE A 12 13.02 -8.35 -42.49
CA PHE A 12 13.24 -8.78 -41.09
C PHE A 12 13.97 -7.77 -40.20
N CYS A 13 14.66 -6.77 -40.76
CA CYS A 13 15.40 -5.78 -39.95
C CYS A 13 14.53 -4.65 -39.39
N LEU A 14 13.38 -4.33 -40.00
CA LEU A 14 12.56 -3.21 -39.54
C LEU A 14 11.77 -3.53 -38.26
N SER A 15 11.47 -4.80 -38.00
CA SER A 15 10.68 -5.22 -36.83
C SER A 15 11.49 -5.26 -35.52
N ILE A 16 12.82 -5.36 -35.60
CA ILE A 16 13.69 -5.44 -34.41
C ILE A 16 13.89 -4.05 -33.77
N LEU A 17 13.94 -2.99 -34.57
CA LEU A 17 14.10 -1.62 -34.07
C LEU A 17 12.85 -1.08 -33.36
N PHE A 18 11.65 -1.53 -33.74
CA PHE A 18 10.40 -1.09 -33.08
C PHE A 18 10.17 -1.78 -31.72
N VAL A 19 10.63 -3.04 -31.58
CA VAL A 19 10.56 -3.77 -30.29
C VAL A 19 11.58 -3.21 -29.30
N LEU A 20 12.73 -2.72 -29.75
CA LEU A 20 13.75 -2.12 -28.87
C LEU A 20 13.34 -0.75 -28.33
N GLY A 21 12.48 0.00 -29.03
CA GLY A 21 11.94 1.28 -28.56
C GLY A 21 10.91 1.15 -27.41
N LEU A 22 10.23 0.01 -27.30
CA LEU A 22 9.21 -0.23 -26.26
C LEU A 22 9.79 -0.69 -24.91
N LEU A 23 11.09 -1.00 -24.84
CA LEU A 23 11.78 -1.37 -23.59
C LEU A 23 12.42 -0.18 -22.86
N ALA A 24 12.53 0.99 -23.48
CA ALA A 24 13.13 2.18 -22.87
C ALA A 24 12.17 2.97 -21.96
N GLY A 25 10.89 2.57 -21.87
CA GLY A 25 9.86 3.27 -21.10
C GLY A 25 9.52 2.65 -19.75
N ARG A 26 10.42 1.87 -19.13
CA ARG A 26 10.22 1.50 -17.73
C ARG A 26 10.46 2.77 -16.90
N PRO A 27 9.45 3.34 -16.20
CA PRO A 27 9.74 4.41 -15.26
C PRO A 27 10.71 3.81 -14.26
N ALA A 28 11.90 4.40 -14.19
CA ALA A 28 12.82 4.14 -13.10
C ALA A 28 11.99 4.25 -11.82
N ARG A 29 11.76 3.12 -11.14
CA ARG A 29 11.37 3.16 -9.75
C ARG A 29 12.52 3.89 -9.10
N ALA A 30 12.32 5.17 -8.77
CA ALA A 30 13.20 5.92 -7.93
C ALA A 30 13.49 5.02 -6.72
N GLN A 31 14.71 4.47 -6.68
CA GLN A 31 15.22 3.80 -5.51
C GLN A 31 15.27 4.91 -4.46
N THR A 32 14.25 4.96 -3.60
CA THR A 32 14.31 5.79 -2.42
C THR A 32 15.54 5.36 -1.62
N PRO A 33 16.30 6.30 -1.04
CA PRO A 33 17.42 5.97 -0.16
C PRO A 33 16.97 4.92 0.86
N LEU A 34 17.79 3.89 1.06
CA LEU A 34 17.55 2.84 2.05
C LEU A 34 17.22 3.50 3.40
N GLY A 35 15.98 3.31 3.87
CA GLY A 35 15.47 3.89 5.12
C GLY A 35 14.42 5.00 4.98
N GLN A 36 14.18 5.55 3.77
CA GLN A 36 13.11 6.52 3.54
C GLN A 36 11.84 5.82 3.01
N PRO A 37 10.65 6.05 3.62
CA PRO A 37 9.41 5.48 3.13
C PRO A 37 9.13 5.96 1.71
N SER A 38 8.62 5.07 0.88
CA SER A 38 8.22 5.48 -0.48
C SER A 38 7.05 6.47 -0.42
N LEU A 39 6.87 7.30 -1.45
CA LEU A 39 5.74 8.24 -1.50
C LEU A 39 4.40 7.54 -1.27
N ASP A 40 4.19 6.38 -1.89
CA ASP A 40 2.93 5.62 -1.76
C ASP A 40 2.76 5.04 -0.35
N GLU A 41 3.84 4.59 0.27
CA GLU A 41 3.85 4.13 1.65
C GLU A 41 3.53 5.28 2.61
N SER A 42 4.13 6.45 2.43
CA SER A 42 3.80 7.64 3.23
C SER A 42 2.35 8.07 3.06
N LYS A 43 1.81 8.00 1.84
CA LYS A 43 0.38 8.25 1.61
C LYS A 43 -0.48 7.24 2.37
N VAL A 44 -0.13 5.95 2.32
CA VAL A 44 -0.86 4.90 3.05
C VAL A 44 -0.87 5.19 4.56
N GLN A 45 0.27 5.58 5.13
CA GLN A 45 0.35 5.92 6.55
C GLN A 45 -0.52 7.12 6.93
N ILE A 46 -0.47 8.20 6.14
CA ILE A 46 -1.33 9.38 6.32
C ILE A 46 -2.81 8.99 6.26
N TRP A 47 -3.20 8.22 5.25
CA TRP A 47 -4.60 7.80 5.09
C TRP A 47 -5.06 6.83 6.17
N CYS A 48 -4.17 5.94 6.63
CA CYS A 48 -4.45 5.03 7.72
C CYS A 48 -4.71 5.79 9.02
N ALA A 49 -3.82 6.72 9.40
CA ALA A 49 -3.99 7.56 10.58
C ALA A 49 -5.30 8.38 10.50
N THR A 50 -5.58 8.94 9.33
CA THR A 50 -6.81 9.69 9.05
C THR A 50 -8.05 8.82 9.21
N ALA A 51 -8.08 7.62 8.62
CA ALA A 51 -9.23 6.73 8.70
C ALA A 51 -9.48 6.26 10.14
N ARG A 52 -8.41 5.90 10.87
CA ARG A 52 -8.50 5.54 12.29
C ARG A 52 -9.07 6.68 13.12
N PHE A 53 -8.58 7.90 12.91
CA PHE A 53 -9.10 9.10 13.56
C PHE A 53 -10.60 9.28 13.29
N VAL A 54 -11.05 9.18 12.04
CA VAL A 54 -12.47 9.34 11.71
C VAL A 54 -13.32 8.25 12.36
N TYR A 55 -12.83 7.01 12.43
CA TYR A 55 -13.53 5.91 13.07
C TYR A 55 -13.64 6.07 14.58
N GLU A 56 -12.60 6.58 15.24
CA GLU A 56 -12.65 6.94 16.67
C GLU A 56 -13.62 8.08 16.92
N ASP A 57 -13.51 9.15 16.14
CA ASP A 57 -14.31 10.36 16.23
C ASP A 57 -15.80 10.11 15.95
N ALA A 58 -16.14 9.05 15.22
CA ALA A 58 -17.50 8.60 14.97
C ALA A 58 -17.98 7.48 15.93
N GLY A 59 -17.17 7.05 16.90
CA GLY A 59 -17.52 5.99 17.85
C GLY A 59 -17.66 4.60 17.21
N ARG A 60 -16.86 4.31 16.18
CA ARG A 60 -16.85 3.03 15.44
C ARG A 60 -15.45 2.39 15.43
N PRO A 61 -14.83 2.11 16.59
CA PRO A 61 -13.47 1.59 16.65
C PRO A 61 -13.31 0.18 16.04
N ASN A 62 -14.39 -0.60 15.93
CA ASN A 62 -14.37 -1.94 15.33
C ASN A 62 -13.93 -1.91 13.85
N LEU A 63 -14.18 -0.80 13.14
CA LEU A 63 -13.78 -0.62 11.75
C LEU A 63 -12.26 -0.42 11.58
N LYS A 64 -11.51 -0.15 12.66
CA LYS A 64 -10.06 -0.04 12.57
C LYS A 64 -9.40 -1.35 12.15
N ARG A 65 -9.97 -2.48 12.56
CA ARG A 65 -9.41 -3.82 12.27
C ARG A 65 -9.54 -4.21 10.80
N THR A 66 -10.44 -3.56 10.06
CA THR A 66 -10.63 -3.83 8.62
C THR A 66 -9.67 -3.03 7.76
N LEU A 67 -8.99 -2.01 8.31
CA LEU A 67 -8.04 -1.17 7.59
C LEU A 67 -6.77 -1.92 7.24
N ARG A 68 -6.39 -1.89 5.96
CA ARG A 68 -5.16 -2.50 5.45
C ARG A 68 -4.02 -1.48 5.38
N CYS A 69 -3.51 -1.06 6.53
CA CYS A 69 -2.50 0.01 6.65
C CYS A 69 -1.08 -0.40 6.23
N GLU A 70 -0.78 -1.69 6.17
CA GLU A 70 0.54 -2.23 5.78
C GLU A 70 0.57 -2.65 4.30
N SER A 71 -0.42 -2.18 3.53
CA SER A 71 -0.61 -2.57 2.13
C SER A 71 -0.37 -1.40 1.19
N ASN A 72 -0.53 -1.64 -0.12
CA ASN A 72 -0.48 -0.55 -1.09
C ASN A 72 -1.74 0.33 -1.01
N LEU A 73 -1.64 1.53 -1.60
CA LEU A 73 -2.70 2.53 -1.59
C LEU A 73 -4.04 2.03 -2.16
N ALA A 74 -4.01 1.14 -3.16
CA ALA A 74 -5.22 0.56 -3.75
C ALA A 74 -5.90 -0.46 -2.84
N ALA A 75 -5.13 -1.26 -2.10
CA ALA A 75 -5.64 -2.20 -1.10
C ALA A 75 -6.21 -1.47 0.12
N LEU A 76 -5.58 -0.37 0.56
CA LEU A 76 -6.17 0.53 1.56
C LEU A 76 -7.49 1.11 1.06
N ALA A 77 -7.53 1.64 -0.16
CA ALA A 77 -8.74 2.18 -0.77
C ALA A 77 -9.88 1.15 -0.83
N ALA A 78 -9.57 -0.11 -1.16
CA ALA A 78 -10.55 -1.20 -1.12
C ALA A 78 -11.09 -1.46 0.29
N SER A 79 -10.23 -1.39 1.33
CA SER A 79 -10.66 -1.54 2.72
C SER A 79 -11.55 -0.39 3.24
N LEU A 80 -11.45 0.79 2.61
CA LEU A 80 -12.27 1.96 2.95
C LEU A 80 -13.65 1.97 2.27
N ARG A 81 -13.84 1.22 1.17
CA ARG A 81 -15.11 1.20 0.42
C ARG A 81 -16.32 0.63 1.16
N PRO A 82 -16.22 -0.49 1.90
CA PRO A 82 -17.39 -1.06 2.59
C PRO A 82 -17.82 -0.26 3.83
N ASP A 83 -17.17 0.88 4.10
CA ASP A 83 -17.40 1.65 5.31
C ASP A 83 -18.70 2.49 5.27
N SER A 84 -19.55 2.28 6.27
CA SER A 84 -20.75 3.05 6.56
C SER A 84 -20.51 4.55 6.79
N LEU A 85 -19.32 4.95 7.25
CA LEU A 85 -18.96 6.35 7.50
C LEU A 85 -18.52 7.11 6.25
N ARG A 86 -18.60 6.45 5.08
CA ARG A 86 -18.38 7.06 3.76
C ARG A 86 -17.00 7.71 3.62
N VAL A 87 -16.00 7.29 4.39
CA VAL A 87 -14.62 7.82 4.35
C VAL A 87 -14.06 7.76 2.93
N TYR A 88 -14.31 6.66 2.22
CA TYR A 88 -13.90 6.53 0.82
C TYR A 88 -14.50 7.62 -0.08
N SER A 89 -15.82 7.78 -0.07
CA SER A 89 -16.53 8.66 -1.02
C SER A 89 -16.40 10.15 -0.68
N VAL A 90 -16.35 10.51 0.60
CA VAL A 90 -16.39 11.91 1.06
C VAL A 90 -14.98 12.50 1.22
N LEU A 91 -14.00 11.69 1.65
CA LEU A 91 -12.64 12.14 1.92
C LEU A 91 -11.64 11.61 0.89
N TYR A 92 -11.52 10.29 0.76
CA TYR A 92 -10.45 9.68 -0.03
C TYR A 92 -10.57 9.97 -1.53
N GLN A 93 -11.71 9.62 -2.14
CA GLN A 93 -11.91 9.74 -3.58
C GLN A 93 -11.82 11.19 -4.10
N PRO A 94 -12.38 12.21 -3.43
CA PRO A 94 -12.24 13.59 -3.87
C PRO A 94 -10.80 14.13 -3.80
N ILE A 95 -9.98 13.60 -2.88
CA ILE A 95 -8.58 14.05 -2.67
C ILE A 95 -7.62 13.25 -3.55
N GLU A 96 -7.56 11.91 -3.40
CA GLU A 96 -6.63 11.05 -4.15
C GLU A 96 -7.11 10.72 -5.55
N GLY A 97 -8.40 10.44 -5.73
CA GLY A 97 -8.92 9.85 -6.97
C GLY A 97 -8.68 10.71 -8.21
N LYS A 98 -8.72 12.05 -8.07
CA LYS A 98 -8.41 12.99 -9.15
C LYS A 98 -6.97 13.52 -9.10
N GLY A 99 -6.26 13.33 -7.98
CA GLY A 99 -4.88 13.79 -7.79
C GLY A 99 -4.63 15.29 -8.01
N LYS A 100 -5.67 16.14 -8.06
CA LYS A 100 -5.56 17.56 -8.42
C LYS A 100 -4.63 18.32 -7.47
N ILE A 101 -4.61 17.91 -6.19
CA ILE A 101 -3.76 18.48 -5.15
C ILE A 101 -2.26 18.31 -5.42
N TYR A 102 -1.88 17.41 -6.33
CA TYR A 102 -0.48 17.12 -6.65
C TYR A 102 0.01 17.86 -7.90
N LYS A 103 -0.87 18.58 -8.61
CA LYS A 103 -0.53 19.23 -9.88
C LYS A 103 0.55 20.31 -9.64
N GLY A 104 1.67 20.19 -10.36
CA GLY A 104 2.80 21.13 -10.25
C GLY A 104 3.78 20.85 -9.09
N LEU A 105 3.52 19.84 -8.25
CA LEU A 105 4.41 19.48 -7.14
C LEU A 105 5.43 18.43 -7.60
N LYS A 106 6.71 18.80 -7.55
CA LYS A 106 7.83 17.92 -7.93
C LYS A 106 8.38 17.13 -6.75
N ASP A 107 8.38 17.72 -5.55
CA ASP A 107 8.97 17.10 -4.37
C ASP A 107 7.97 16.22 -3.60
N ASN A 108 8.43 15.05 -3.16
CA ASN A 108 7.66 14.15 -2.29
C ASN A 108 7.14 14.84 -1.02
N PRO A 109 7.95 15.58 -0.23
CA PRO A 109 7.45 16.26 0.97
C PRO A 109 6.40 17.32 0.63
N ALA A 110 6.51 18.02 -0.50
CA ALA A 110 5.49 18.97 -0.94
C ALA A 110 4.15 18.28 -1.25
N ARG A 111 4.19 17.10 -1.90
CA ARG A 111 3.00 16.28 -2.17
C ARG A 111 2.36 15.78 -0.89
N LEU A 112 3.14 15.30 0.07
CA LEU A 112 2.63 14.81 1.35
C LEU A 112 2.04 15.95 2.20
N ASN A 113 2.67 17.13 2.21
CA ASN A 113 2.11 18.32 2.84
C ASN A 113 0.79 18.75 2.20
N ALA A 114 0.69 18.73 0.87
CA ALA A 114 -0.55 19.04 0.17
C ALA A 114 -1.67 18.04 0.51
N LEU A 115 -1.33 16.76 0.64
CA LEU A 115 -2.26 15.72 1.08
C LEU A 115 -2.76 15.98 2.51
N ALA A 116 -1.86 16.17 3.47
CA ALA A 116 -2.21 16.45 4.87
C ALA A 116 -3.11 17.69 4.99
N LYS A 117 -2.76 18.79 4.31
CA LYS A 117 -3.58 20.01 4.28
C LYS A 117 -4.97 19.78 3.70
N ALA A 118 -5.07 19.04 2.59
CA ALA A 118 -6.36 18.73 1.97
C ALA A 118 -7.26 17.89 2.89
N ILE A 119 -6.68 16.91 3.57
CA ILE A 119 -7.38 16.07 4.55
C ILE A 119 -7.90 16.95 5.71
N ILE A 120 -7.04 17.72 6.35
CA ILE A 120 -7.41 18.55 7.50
C ILE A 120 -8.46 19.59 7.10
N SER A 121 -8.30 20.24 5.94
CA SER A 121 -9.29 21.19 5.42
C SER A 121 -10.67 20.55 5.26
N LYS A 122 -10.74 19.34 4.68
CA LYS A 122 -12.01 18.61 4.54
C LYS A 122 -12.59 18.16 5.87
N LEU A 123 -11.76 17.72 6.82
CA LEU A 123 -12.21 17.32 8.15
C LEU A 123 -12.74 18.53 8.94
N LYS A 124 -12.07 19.69 8.87
CA LYS A 124 -12.50 20.97 9.49
C LYS A 124 -13.81 21.49 8.88
N ALA A 125 -14.04 21.25 7.58
CA ALA A 125 -15.29 21.62 6.90
C ALA A 125 -16.48 20.73 7.27
N SER A 126 -16.28 19.65 8.04
CA SER A 126 -17.38 18.77 8.46
C SER A 126 -18.28 19.46 9.50
N PRO A 127 -19.61 19.57 9.27
CA PRO A 127 -20.51 20.24 10.20
C PRO A 127 -20.58 19.54 11.57
N ALA A 128 -20.33 18.23 11.60
CA ALA A 128 -20.32 17.45 12.84
C ALA A 128 -19.15 17.84 13.77
N ARG A 129 -18.03 18.33 13.21
CA ARG A 129 -16.87 18.79 13.99
C ARG A 129 -16.95 20.27 14.31
N GLN A 130 -17.47 21.09 13.39
CA GLN A 130 -17.63 22.53 13.64
C GLN A 130 -18.53 22.84 14.84
N ARG A 131 -19.52 21.99 15.11
CA ARG A 131 -20.44 22.14 16.25
C ARG A 131 -19.89 21.64 17.59
N ASP A 132 -18.74 20.99 17.60
CA ASP A 132 -18.15 20.37 18.79
C ASP A 132 -16.68 20.81 18.96
N PRO A 133 -16.39 21.72 19.91
CA PRO A 133 -15.03 22.23 20.10
C PRO A 133 -14.05 21.14 20.55
N ALA A 134 -14.50 20.10 21.27
CA ALA A 134 -13.63 19.01 21.69
C ALA A 134 -13.18 18.17 20.48
N ARG A 135 -14.05 17.99 19.48
CA ARG A 135 -13.69 17.33 18.21
C ARG A 135 -12.72 18.14 17.38
N LEU A 136 -12.83 19.46 17.39
CA LEU A 136 -11.85 20.34 16.74
C LEU A 136 -10.47 20.27 17.43
N ALA A 137 -10.42 20.22 18.76
CA ALA A 137 -9.17 20.04 19.50
C ALA A 137 -8.49 18.72 19.12
N ARG A 138 -9.23 17.60 19.07
CA ARG A 138 -8.69 16.31 18.60
C ARG A 138 -8.19 16.36 17.15
N LEU A 139 -8.85 17.16 16.30
CA LEU A 139 -8.40 17.37 14.92
C LEU A 139 -7.07 18.14 14.84
N GLN A 140 -6.81 19.07 15.77
CA GLN A 140 -5.52 19.75 15.86
C GLN A 140 -4.39 18.78 16.25
N VAL A 141 -4.67 17.81 17.12
CA VAL A 141 -3.71 16.73 17.45
C VAL A 141 -3.38 15.91 16.21
N LEU A 142 -4.38 15.55 15.40
CA LEU A 142 -4.17 14.86 14.12
C LEU A 142 -3.34 15.72 13.15
N GLU A 143 -3.66 17.02 13.02
CA GLU A 143 -2.93 17.96 12.17
C GLU A 143 -1.45 18.03 12.54
N LYS A 144 -1.15 18.11 13.84
CA LYS A 144 0.22 18.08 14.35
C LYS A 144 0.91 16.76 14.00
N ARG A 145 0.30 15.62 14.31
CA ARG A 145 0.86 14.27 13.99
C ARG A 145 1.14 14.08 12.51
N LEU A 146 0.25 14.54 11.63
CA LEU A 146 0.47 14.45 10.18
C LEU A 146 1.60 15.38 9.73
N THR A 147 1.70 16.59 10.29
CA THR A 147 2.78 17.52 9.96
C THR A 147 4.13 16.98 10.42
N ASP A 148 4.19 16.46 11.66
CA ASP A 148 5.38 15.82 12.23
C ASP A 148 5.81 14.62 11.39
N TYR A 149 4.86 13.80 10.91
CA TYR A 149 5.17 12.69 10.01
C TYR A 149 5.78 13.16 8.69
N VAL A 150 5.22 14.21 8.07
CA VAL A 150 5.74 14.72 6.80
C VAL A 150 7.14 15.31 6.96
N LEU A 151 7.46 15.89 8.12
CA LEU A 151 8.77 16.44 8.42
C LEU A 151 9.81 15.37 8.78
N THR A 152 9.43 14.38 9.58
CA THR A 152 10.37 13.41 10.19
C THR A 152 10.40 12.07 9.48
N GLY A 153 9.34 11.71 8.74
CA GLY A 153 9.17 10.38 8.15
C GLY A 153 8.83 9.28 9.17
N LEU A 154 8.65 9.60 10.46
CA LEU A 154 8.29 8.62 11.49
C LEU A 154 6.76 8.37 11.50
N PRO A 155 6.31 7.13 11.28
CA PRO A 155 4.89 6.83 11.08
C PRO A 155 4.04 7.41 12.21
N PRO A 156 2.91 8.06 11.89
CA PRO A 156 2.02 8.60 12.91
C PRO A 156 1.55 7.45 13.80
N GLY A 157 1.98 7.47 15.07
CA GLY A 157 1.77 6.39 16.02
C GLY A 157 0.30 5.97 16.15
N ASN A 158 0.09 4.73 16.60
CA ASN A 158 -1.22 4.07 16.66
C ASN A 158 -2.15 4.62 17.75
N GLY A 159 -2.27 5.94 17.93
CA GLY A 159 -3.32 6.60 18.72
C GLY A 159 -3.48 6.17 20.18
N ARG A 160 -2.59 5.32 20.72
CA ARG A 160 -2.74 4.74 22.06
C ARG A 160 -1.53 4.92 22.98
N ASP A 161 -0.40 5.39 22.46
CA ASP A 161 0.83 5.50 23.25
C ASP A 161 1.20 6.95 23.63
N ASP A 162 0.37 7.93 23.24
CA ASP A 162 0.62 9.37 23.50
C ASP A 162 -0.50 10.05 24.32
N GLU A 163 -1.37 9.27 24.96
CA GLU A 163 -2.39 9.81 25.88
C GLU A 163 -2.36 9.09 27.21
N SER A 164 -1.26 9.28 27.94
CA SER A 164 -1.33 9.38 29.39
C SER A 164 -1.22 10.88 29.73
N PRO A 165 -2.24 11.50 30.33
CA PRO A 165 -2.05 12.79 30.98
C PRO A 165 -1.02 12.54 32.08
N THR A 166 0.12 13.22 32.00
CA THR A 166 1.10 13.27 33.07
C THR A 166 0.45 13.98 34.25
N ALA A 167 -0.18 13.19 35.12
CA ALA A 167 -0.55 13.63 36.45
C ALA A 167 0.73 13.61 37.30
N ASP A 168 0.97 14.76 37.92
CA ASP A 168 1.97 15.07 38.92
C ASP A 168 2.45 13.89 39.78
N THR A 169 3.77 13.72 39.84
CA THR A 169 4.42 13.31 41.09
C THR A 169 5.73 14.07 41.21
N SER A 170 5.65 15.13 42.02
CA SER A 170 6.77 15.87 42.57
C SER A 170 7.80 14.98 43.27
N ALA A 171 9.06 15.39 43.13
CA ALA A 171 10.12 15.35 44.13
C ALA A 171 10.60 13.98 44.68
N SER A 172 11.82 13.62 44.28
CA SER A 172 12.95 13.75 45.23
C SER A 172 14.29 13.66 44.52
N ALA A 173 15.02 14.76 44.56
CA ALA A 173 16.46 14.75 44.38
C ALA A 173 17.11 14.22 45.66
N THR A 174 18.09 13.32 45.55
CA THR A 174 19.14 13.18 46.56
C THR A 174 20.46 12.94 45.85
N SER A 175 21.26 13.99 45.93
CA SER A 175 22.69 14.14 45.73
C SER A 175 23.53 13.15 46.56
N GLY A 176 24.68 12.73 46.01
CA GLY A 176 25.81 12.25 46.83
C GLY A 176 26.83 11.37 46.07
N PRO A 177 27.99 11.92 45.67
CA PRO A 177 29.17 11.20 45.19
C PRO A 177 30.28 11.11 46.27
N ALA A 178 31.09 10.03 46.28
CA ALA A 178 32.44 9.95 46.88
C ALA A 178 33.03 8.54 46.61
N GLU A 179 34.15 8.43 45.88
CA GLU A 179 35.51 8.10 46.40
C GLU A 179 35.71 6.58 46.70
N ALA A 180 36.81 5.90 46.41
CA ALA A 180 38.15 6.25 45.93
C ALA A 180 38.92 4.94 45.56
N ALA A 181 40.17 5.15 45.09
CA ALA A 181 41.34 4.26 45.03
C ALA A 181 41.51 3.42 43.75
N GLU A 182 42.40 3.82 42.82
CA GLU A 182 43.89 3.67 42.83
C GLU A 182 44.31 2.24 42.43
N THR A 183 45.34 1.92 41.64
CA THR A 183 46.35 2.55 40.79
C THR A 183 47.01 1.35 40.08
N GLY A 184 47.50 1.49 38.84
CA GLY A 184 48.16 0.37 38.15
C GLY A 184 48.80 0.72 36.81
N ALA A 185 50.01 1.25 36.91
CA ALA A 185 51.02 1.62 35.92
C ALA A 185 51.02 1.00 34.49
N ALA A 186 51.42 1.88 33.57
CA ALA A 186 51.96 1.74 32.22
C ALA A 186 52.59 0.38 31.81
N GLY A 187 52.27 -0.05 30.59
CA GLY A 187 52.93 -1.14 29.87
C GLY A 187 52.87 -0.96 28.36
N VAL A 188 53.94 -0.35 27.82
CA VAL A 188 54.52 -0.42 26.47
C VAL A 188 53.79 -1.32 25.43
N ALA A 189 53.40 -0.72 24.31
CA ALA A 189 53.14 -1.42 23.05
C ALA A 189 54.44 -1.96 22.44
N PRO A 190 54.39 -3.10 21.73
CA PRO A 190 54.84 -3.03 20.35
C PRO A 190 53.91 -3.73 19.35
N ALA A 191 54.02 -3.26 18.12
CA ALA A 191 53.24 -3.60 16.93
C ALA A 191 53.10 -5.11 16.64
N ARG A 192 51.94 -5.50 16.09
CA ARG A 192 51.83 -6.71 15.27
C ARG A 192 50.75 -6.60 14.19
N ALA A 193 51.17 -7.03 13.01
CA ALA A 193 50.41 -7.64 11.92
C ALA A 193 49.47 -6.75 11.08
N GLY A 194 49.92 -6.49 9.85
CA GLY A 194 49.04 -6.14 8.74
C GLY A 194 48.02 -7.26 8.50
N ALA A 195 46.74 -6.87 8.50
CA ALA A 195 45.64 -7.72 8.08
C ALA A 195 45.40 -7.49 6.58
N ALA A 196 45.76 -8.49 5.76
CA ALA A 196 45.17 -8.64 4.44
C ALA A 196 43.66 -8.92 4.58
N PRO A 197 42.80 -8.51 3.64
CA PRO A 197 41.38 -8.79 3.70
C PRO A 197 41.15 -10.29 3.50
N ALA A 198 40.74 -10.99 4.56
CA ALA A 198 40.17 -12.32 4.42
C ALA A 198 38.81 -12.17 3.73
N GLU A 199 38.75 -12.41 2.43
CA GLU A 199 37.47 -12.57 1.73
C GLU A 199 36.71 -13.76 2.35
N PRO A 200 35.50 -13.55 2.86
CA PRO A 200 34.78 -14.59 3.57
C PRO A 200 34.21 -15.59 2.54
N LEU A 201 34.60 -16.86 2.69
CA LEU A 201 34.08 -18.01 1.95
C LEU A 201 32.54 -18.09 1.91
N LEU A 202 31.85 -17.42 2.83
CA LEU A 202 30.40 -17.18 2.79
C LEU A 202 29.95 -16.54 1.47
N ASN A 203 30.66 -15.55 0.94
CA ASN A 203 30.21 -14.86 -0.28
C ASN A 203 30.20 -15.79 -1.50
N ARG A 204 31.01 -16.85 -1.50
CA ARG A 204 31.13 -17.81 -2.60
C ARG A 204 29.99 -18.84 -2.64
N VAL A 205 29.33 -19.10 -1.51
CA VAL A 205 28.20 -20.04 -1.42
C VAL A 205 26.86 -19.30 -1.43
N PHE A 206 26.79 -18.14 -0.78
CA PHE A 206 25.54 -17.37 -0.70
C PHE A 206 25.23 -16.57 -1.97
N ALA A 207 26.24 -16.12 -2.73
CA ALA A 207 26.02 -15.45 -4.01
C ALA A 207 25.30 -16.33 -5.06
N PRO A 208 25.74 -17.57 -5.36
CA PRO A 208 25.02 -18.42 -6.31
C PRO A 208 23.65 -18.84 -5.77
N LEU A 209 23.49 -19.02 -4.46
CA LEU A 209 22.19 -19.36 -3.86
C LEU A 209 21.18 -18.21 -3.95
N ALA A 210 21.62 -16.97 -3.67
CA ALA A 210 20.81 -15.77 -3.86
C ALA A 210 20.41 -15.57 -5.33
N LEU A 211 21.33 -15.89 -6.27
CA LEU A 211 21.04 -15.85 -7.70
C LEU A 211 19.98 -16.89 -8.10
N ILE A 212 20.07 -18.12 -7.61
CA ILE A 212 19.07 -19.17 -7.85
C ILE A 212 17.70 -18.74 -7.29
N LEU A 213 17.65 -18.24 -6.05
CA LEU A 213 16.41 -17.76 -5.44
C LEU A 213 15.82 -16.55 -6.20
N SER A 214 16.68 -15.64 -6.67
CA SER A 214 16.27 -14.51 -7.51
C SER A 214 15.63 -15.00 -8.82
N ILE A 215 16.26 -15.93 -9.53
CA ILE A 215 15.73 -16.52 -10.76
C ILE A 215 14.41 -17.25 -10.49
N LEU A 216 14.35 -18.06 -9.44
CA LEU A 216 13.14 -18.79 -9.06
C LEU A 216 11.99 -17.83 -8.76
N SER A 217 12.26 -16.75 -8.01
CA SER A 217 11.27 -15.71 -7.73
C SER A 217 10.76 -15.02 -8.99
N LEU A 218 11.65 -14.77 -9.96
CA LEU A 218 11.32 -14.13 -11.23
C LEU A 218 10.44 -15.04 -12.08
N VAL A 219 10.76 -16.34 -12.15
CA VAL A 219 9.98 -17.34 -12.89
C VAL A 219 8.61 -17.51 -12.26
N LEU A 220 8.52 -17.66 -10.94
CA LEU A 220 7.25 -17.74 -10.21
C LEU A 220 6.39 -16.49 -10.45
N PHE A 221 6.98 -15.30 -10.36
CA PHE A 221 6.28 -14.05 -10.64
C PHE A 221 5.80 -13.97 -12.09
N ALA A 222 6.60 -14.41 -13.06
CA ALA A 222 6.22 -14.45 -14.47
C ALA A 222 5.06 -15.42 -14.72
N LEU A 223 5.09 -16.61 -14.12
CA LEU A 223 3.99 -17.59 -14.20
C LEU A 223 2.71 -17.05 -13.58
N LEU A 224 2.79 -16.41 -12.41
CA LEU A 224 1.64 -15.79 -11.75
C LEU A 224 1.05 -14.63 -12.58
N ARG A 225 1.91 -13.84 -13.21
CA ARG A 225 1.49 -12.77 -14.13
C ARG A 225 0.83 -13.34 -15.37
N LEU A 226 1.36 -14.44 -15.91
CA LEU A 226 0.79 -15.12 -17.07
C LEU A 226 -0.57 -15.73 -16.74
N SER A 227 -0.72 -16.41 -15.60
CA SER A 227 -2.01 -16.99 -15.17
C SER A 227 -3.08 -15.90 -14.98
N MET A 228 -2.77 -14.85 -14.22
CA MET A 228 -3.68 -13.69 -14.05
C MET A 228 -4.04 -13.04 -15.39
N SER A 229 -3.08 -12.91 -16.31
CA SER A 229 -3.36 -12.36 -17.64
C SER A 229 -4.25 -13.26 -18.50
N ARG A 230 -4.23 -14.59 -18.28
CA ARG A 230 -5.09 -15.56 -18.95
C ARG A 230 -6.50 -15.47 -18.38
N GLU A 231 -6.65 -15.45 -17.06
CA GLU A 231 -7.94 -15.31 -16.40
C GLU A 231 -8.61 -13.98 -16.73
N LEU A 232 -7.89 -12.86 -16.69
CA LEU A 232 -8.44 -11.56 -17.09
C LEU A 232 -8.85 -11.53 -18.57
N ARG A 233 -8.11 -12.24 -19.45
CA ARG A 233 -8.49 -12.38 -20.86
C ARG A 233 -9.73 -13.27 -21.03
N GLN A 234 -9.86 -14.34 -20.24
CA GLN A 234 -11.05 -15.20 -20.23
C GLN A 234 -12.27 -14.43 -19.72
N LEU A 235 -12.15 -13.72 -18.60
CA LEU A 235 -13.22 -12.87 -18.07
C LEU A 235 -13.64 -11.81 -19.08
N ARG A 236 -12.69 -11.09 -19.72
CA ARG A 236 -13.02 -10.12 -20.76
C ARG A 236 -13.75 -10.74 -21.96
N ARG A 237 -13.38 -11.95 -22.38
CA ARG A 237 -14.08 -12.68 -23.45
C ARG A 237 -15.50 -13.07 -23.03
N LEU A 238 -15.69 -13.53 -21.79
CA LEU A 238 -17.02 -13.82 -21.27
C LEU A 238 -17.86 -12.55 -21.14
N THR A 239 -17.27 -11.44 -20.70
CA THR A 239 -17.95 -10.14 -20.63
C THR A 239 -18.29 -9.58 -22.01
N SER A 240 -17.42 -9.75 -23.02
CA SER A 240 -17.71 -9.34 -24.40
C SER A 240 -18.84 -10.18 -24.99
N LEU A 241 -18.81 -11.50 -24.80
CA LEU A 241 -19.91 -12.38 -25.22
C LEU A 241 -21.22 -12.06 -24.49
N ALA A 242 -21.16 -11.68 -23.22
CA ALA A 242 -22.33 -11.27 -22.45
C ALA A 242 -22.91 -9.91 -22.92
N SER A 243 -22.08 -9.05 -23.51
CA SER A 243 -22.49 -7.76 -24.06
C SER A 243 -22.93 -7.84 -25.54
N GLU A 244 -22.56 -8.91 -26.25
CA GLU A 244 -23.12 -9.23 -27.56
C GLU A 244 -24.48 -9.95 -27.52
N LEU A 245 -24.92 -10.41 -26.34
CA LEU A 245 -26.30 -10.87 -26.15
C LEU A 245 -27.24 -9.69 -26.36
N SER A 246 -28.14 -9.81 -27.34
CA SER A 246 -29.20 -8.83 -27.61
C SER A 246 -29.99 -8.55 -26.33
N PRO A 247 -30.47 -7.32 -26.09
CA PRO A 247 -31.29 -6.99 -24.92
C PRO A 247 -32.55 -7.86 -24.82
N ALA A 248 -33.01 -8.45 -25.94
CA ALA A 248 -34.10 -9.44 -25.93
C ALA A 248 -33.68 -10.80 -25.36
N GLN A 249 -32.45 -11.26 -25.65
CA GLN A 249 -31.91 -12.50 -25.11
C GLN A 249 -31.56 -12.36 -23.63
N GLN A 250 -31.10 -11.18 -23.19
CA GLN A 250 -30.85 -10.92 -21.76
C GLN A 250 -32.13 -11.07 -20.93
N ARG A 251 -33.27 -10.55 -21.40
CA ARG A 251 -34.57 -10.74 -20.72
C ARG A 251 -34.99 -12.20 -20.66
N GLN A 252 -34.75 -12.96 -21.72
CA GLN A 252 -35.07 -14.38 -21.76
C GLN A 252 -34.22 -15.20 -20.78
N VAL A 253 -32.94 -14.84 -20.60
CA VAL A 253 -32.06 -15.44 -19.60
C VAL A 253 -32.48 -15.06 -18.18
N GLU A 254 -32.88 -13.80 -17.96
CA GLU A 254 -33.41 -13.34 -16.67
C GLU A 254 -34.70 -14.07 -16.27
N GLU A 255 -35.61 -14.30 -17.22
CA GLU A 255 -36.84 -15.06 -16.98
C GLU A 255 -36.55 -16.54 -16.64
N LEU A 256 -35.61 -17.18 -17.35
CA LEU A 256 -35.20 -18.55 -17.05
C LEU A 256 -34.49 -18.66 -15.70
N ALA A 257 -33.65 -17.68 -15.35
CA ALA A 257 -32.99 -17.60 -14.06
C ALA A 257 -34.02 -17.41 -12.93
N ALA A 258 -34.99 -16.50 -13.10
CA ALA A 258 -36.06 -16.28 -12.15
C ALA A 258 -36.91 -17.53 -11.93
N ARG A 259 -37.22 -18.27 -13.00
CA ARG A 259 -37.93 -19.56 -12.91
C ARG A 259 -37.14 -20.62 -12.13
N ARG A 260 -35.84 -20.78 -12.42
CA ARG A 260 -34.98 -21.72 -11.70
C ARG A 260 -34.82 -21.35 -10.23
N ILE A 261 -34.66 -20.06 -9.92
CA ILE A 261 -34.57 -19.59 -8.54
C ILE A 261 -35.88 -19.89 -7.81
N ALA A 262 -37.04 -19.62 -8.42
CA ALA A 262 -38.34 -19.93 -7.82
C ALA A 262 -38.53 -21.45 -7.62
N GLU A 263 -38.07 -22.28 -8.54
CA GLU A 263 -38.10 -23.74 -8.44
C GLU A 263 -37.21 -24.22 -7.27
N THR A 264 -35.97 -23.74 -7.15
CA THR A 264 -35.07 -24.09 -6.04
C THR A 264 -35.56 -23.58 -4.68
N LEU A 265 -36.19 -22.42 -4.63
CA LEU A 265 -36.81 -21.90 -3.40
C LEU A 265 -37.99 -22.78 -2.98
N ARG A 266 -38.80 -23.24 -3.94
CA ARG A 266 -39.92 -24.13 -3.69
C ARG A 266 -39.46 -25.53 -3.25
N GLU A 267 -38.40 -26.07 -3.83
CA GLU A 267 -37.76 -27.31 -3.38
C GLU A 267 -37.22 -27.18 -1.94
N ARG A 268 -36.67 -26.02 -1.58
CA ARG A 268 -36.20 -25.75 -0.22
C ARG A 268 -37.33 -25.58 0.80
N GLU A 269 -38.47 -25.07 0.36
CA GLU A 269 -39.67 -24.87 1.19
C GLU A 269 -40.50 -26.14 1.35
N THR A 270 -40.39 -27.08 0.39
CA THR A 270 -41.05 -28.40 0.43
C THR A 270 -40.13 -29.54 0.90
N GLY A 271 -38.85 -29.25 1.16
CA GLY A 271 -37.91 -30.19 1.77
C GLY A 271 -38.29 -30.50 3.23
N PRO A 272 -38.23 -31.76 3.67
CA PRO A 272 -38.67 -32.16 4.99
C PRO A 272 -37.86 -31.45 6.10
N PRO A 273 -38.47 -31.10 7.24
CA PRO A 273 -37.76 -30.48 8.34
C PRO A 273 -36.85 -31.52 9.02
N GLY A 274 -35.56 -31.51 8.70
CA GLY A 274 -34.57 -32.29 9.44
C GLY A 274 -33.26 -32.51 8.69
N GLU A 275 -32.27 -31.67 8.97
CA GLU A 275 -31.05 -32.08 9.70
C GLU A 275 -30.11 -30.87 9.77
N VAL A 276 -29.89 -30.41 11.01
CA VAL A 276 -28.85 -29.45 11.36
C VAL A 276 -27.59 -30.28 11.63
N PRO A 277 -26.48 -30.09 10.88
CA PRO A 277 -25.14 -30.31 11.41
C PRO A 277 -24.67 -29.09 12.23
#